data_AF-A0A0P1H4F2-F1
#
_entry.id   AF-A0A0P1H4F2-F1
#
_cell.length_a   1.000
_cell.length_b   1.000
_cell.length_c   1.000
_cell.angle_alpha   90.00
_cell.angle_beta   90.00
_cell.angle_gamma   90.00
#
_symmetry.space_group_name_H-M   'P 1'
#
loop_
_entity.id
_entity.type
_entity.pdbx_description
1 polymer ?
#
loop_
_entity_poly.entity_id
_entity_poly.type
_entity_poly.pdbx_seq_one_letter_code
_entity_poly.pdbx_strand_id
1 'polypeptide(L)'
;MSKGIAGYVLAIHDQHGNDTQNPHAHFVFFDVQQKTGGRGRPKTVLFVHGCYWHRHPGCRKATTPSSNVEFWTEKFRQNIERDARNIHDLQEAGWRVGIVWECAIGREPPFGLIRKLEEFIKSGSPPGWILIDERHP
;
A
#
# COMPACT_ATOMS: atom_id res chain seq x y z
N MET A 1 12.56 13.66 -26.26
CA MET A 1 13.26 12.57 -25.55
C MET A 1 13.15 12.86 -24.05
N SER A 2 12.34 12.12 -23.31
CA SER A 2 12.28 12.26 -21.84
C SER A 2 13.50 11.58 -21.23
N LYS A 3 14.41 12.38 -20.65
CA LYS A 3 15.42 11.85 -19.72
C LYS A 3 14.73 11.75 -18.35
N GLY A 4 14.34 10.54 -17.95
CA GLY A 4 13.78 10.28 -16.62
C GLY A 4 14.62 9.23 -15.92
N ILE A 5 15.36 9.64 -14.89
CA ILE A 5 15.91 8.72 -13.90
C ILE A 5 14.76 8.40 -12.94
N ALA A 6 14.47 7.10 -12.75
CA ALA A 6 13.50 6.62 -11.78
C ALA A 6 14.22 6.13 -10.51
N GLY A 7 13.74 6.57 -9.35
CA GLY A 7 14.10 6.12 -8.01
C GLY A 7 13.28 6.96 -7.01
N TYR A 8 12.72 6.47 -5.91
CA TYR A 8 13.23 5.44 -4.99
C TYR A 8 12.09 4.80 -4.18
N VAL A 9 12.39 3.63 -3.61
CA VAL A 9 11.65 2.94 -2.55
C VAL A 9 11.70 3.77 -1.26
N LEU A 10 10.55 4.12 -0.69
CA LEU A 10 10.49 4.50 0.73
C LEU A 10 10.09 3.25 1.52
N ALA A 11 11.00 2.79 2.37
CA ALA A 11 10.72 1.81 3.41
C ALA A 11 10.46 2.55 4.73
N ILE A 12 9.21 2.58 5.19
CA ILE A 12 8.90 3.06 6.54
C ILE A 12 9.12 1.88 7.48
N HIS A 13 10.18 1.95 8.28
CA HIS A 13 10.43 1.03 9.39
C HIS A 13 10.06 1.73 10.70
N ASP A 14 9.41 1.03 11.61
CA ASP A 14 9.50 1.37 13.02
C ASP A 14 10.79 0.71 13.53
N GLN A 15 11.89 1.45 13.72
CA GLN A 15 13.16 0.85 14.13
C GLN A 15 13.20 0.47 15.62
N HIS A 16 12.06 0.44 16.31
CA HIS A 16 11.97 0.13 17.73
C HIS A 16 10.98 -1.02 17.99
N GLY A 17 11.24 -1.81 19.03
CA GLY A 17 10.33 -2.87 19.47
C GLY A 17 10.38 -4.17 18.64
N ASN A 18 9.25 -4.62 18.11
CA ASN A 18 9.10 -5.95 17.48
C ASN A 18 9.88 -6.09 16.15
N ASP A 19 10.25 -4.98 15.52
CA ASP A 19 10.86 -4.96 14.19
C ASP A 19 12.36 -5.35 14.23
N THR A 20 13.03 -5.28 15.39
CA THR A 20 14.39 -5.84 15.56
C THR A 20 14.42 -7.36 15.57
N GLN A 21 13.30 -8.01 15.91
CA GLN A 21 13.20 -9.48 15.93
C GLN A 21 12.45 -10.05 14.72
N ASN A 22 11.72 -9.22 13.97
CA ASN A 22 10.99 -9.61 12.76
C ASN A 22 11.06 -8.50 11.70
N PRO A 23 12.17 -8.42 10.93
CA PRO A 23 12.36 -7.37 9.95
C PRO A 23 11.34 -7.50 8.82
N HIS A 24 10.53 -6.46 8.61
CA HIS A 24 9.63 -6.36 7.47
C HIS A 24 9.73 -4.96 6.87
N ALA A 25 9.60 -4.88 5.54
CA ALA A 25 9.73 -3.65 4.78
C ALA A 25 8.40 -3.31 4.10
N HIS A 26 7.93 -2.08 4.26
CA HIS A 26 6.81 -1.55 3.50
C HIS A 26 7.35 -0.80 2.30
N PHE A 27 7.25 -1.38 1.11
CA PHE A 27 7.68 -0.73 -0.12
C PHE A 27 6.55 0.19 -0.60
N VAL A 28 6.80 1.49 -0.54
CA VAL A 28 5.95 2.47 -1.22
C VAL A 28 6.62 2.82 -2.54
N PHE A 29 5.98 2.46 -3.65
CA PHE A 29 6.42 2.81 -5.00
C PHE A 29 5.63 4.02 -5.48
N PHE A 30 6.34 5.04 -5.95
CA PHE A 30 5.74 6.19 -6.61
C PHE A 30 6.53 6.55 -7.87
N ASP A 31 5.83 6.96 -8.92
CA ASP A 31 6.40 7.46 -10.18
C ASP A 31 6.28 8.99 -10.18
N VAL A 32 7.41 9.71 -10.18
CA VAL A 32 7.43 11.17 -10.42
C VAL A 32 8.04 11.42 -11.79
N GLN A 33 7.18 11.58 -12.79
CA GLN A 33 7.56 12.07 -14.12
C GLN A 33 7.33 13.59 -14.17
N GLN A 34 8.41 14.37 -14.14
CA GLN A 34 8.34 15.78 -14.53
C GLN A 34 8.28 15.85 -16.07
N LYS A 35 7.13 16.21 -16.64
CA LYS A 35 7.00 16.43 -18.09
C LYS A 35 7.52 17.82 -18.48
N THR A 36 8.54 17.86 -19.34
CA THR A 36 8.74 18.96 -20.30
C THR A 36 7.85 18.72 -21.52
N GLY A 37 6.60 19.17 -21.46
CA GLY A 37 5.64 19.17 -22.59
C GLY A 37 4.62 18.02 -22.60
N GLY A 38 3.33 18.37 -22.42
CA GLY A 38 2.16 17.48 -22.36
C GLY A 38 1.59 17.30 -20.94
N ARG A 39 0.29 16.95 -20.79
CA ARG A 39 -0.34 16.68 -19.46
C ARG A 39 0.41 15.55 -18.75
N GLY A 40 0.97 15.79 -17.56
CA GLY A 40 1.68 14.81 -16.73
C GLY A 40 0.85 13.56 -16.41
N ARG A 41 1.50 12.45 -16.02
CA ARG A 41 0.77 11.32 -15.42
C ARG A 41 0.25 11.71 -14.03
N PRO A 42 -0.90 11.18 -13.59
CA PRO A 42 -1.41 11.49 -12.26
C PRO A 42 -0.52 10.90 -11.17
N LYS A 43 -0.31 11.67 -10.10
CA LYS A 43 0.42 11.25 -8.90
C LYS A 43 -0.24 9.99 -8.32
N THR A 44 0.48 8.88 -8.29
CA THR A 44 -0.06 7.58 -7.86
C THR A 44 0.91 6.90 -6.91
N VAL A 45 0.36 6.28 -5.86
CA VAL A 45 1.09 5.51 -4.87
C VAL A 45 0.38 4.19 -4.61
N LEU A 46 1.16 3.12 -4.44
CA LEU A 46 0.65 1.79 -4.11
C LEU A 46 1.20 1.34 -2.76
N PHE A 47 0.30 0.95 -1.86
CA PHE A 47 0.62 0.23 -0.64
C PHE A 47 0.49 -1.27 -0.87
N VAL A 48 1.47 -2.04 -0.39
CA VAL A 48 1.34 -3.49 -0.25
C VAL A 48 1.14 -3.81 1.23
N HIS A 49 -0.09 -4.14 1.62
CA HIS A 49 -0.42 -4.41 3.02
C HIS A 49 -0.32 -5.90 3.35
N GLY A 50 0.53 -6.22 4.33
CA GLY A 50 0.49 -7.51 5.02
C GLY A 50 -0.86 -7.73 5.70
N CYS A 51 -1.51 -8.87 5.44
CA CYS A 51 -2.88 -9.11 5.94
C CYS A 51 -2.94 -9.12 7.47
N TYR A 52 -1.90 -9.67 8.10
CA TYR A 52 -1.75 -9.71 9.57
C TYR A 52 -1.58 -8.32 10.18
N TRP A 53 -0.63 -7.53 9.66
CA TRP A 53 -0.23 -6.25 10.25
C TRP A 53 -1.27 -5.15 10.12
N HIS A 54 -1.92 -5.09 8.96
CA HIS A 54 -2.89 -4.05 8.62
C HIS A 54 -4.34 -4.53 8.74
N ARG A 55 -4.55 -5.72 9.30
CA ARG A 55 -5.87 -6.27 9.64
C ARG A 55 -6.83 -6.36 8.45
N HIS A 56 -6.43 -7.09 7.41
CA HIS A 56 -7.30 -7.30 6.25
C HIS A 56 -8.65 -7.93 6.68
N PRO A 57 -9.80 -7.25 6.49
CA PRO A 57 -11.09 -7.76 6.94
C PRO A 57 -11.45 -9.10 6.29
N GLY A 58 -12.00 -10.03 7.07
CA GLY A 58 -12.42 -11.36 6.57
C GLY A 58 -11.28 -12.27 6.09
N CYS A 59 -10.02 -11.85 6.21
CA CYS A 59 -8.89 -12.61 5.68
C CYS A 59 -8.36 -13.64 6.69
N ARG A 60 -8.24 -14.90 6.26
CA ARG A 60 -7.60 -15.97 7.05
C ARG A 60 -6.15 -15.70 7.47
N LYS A 61 -5.45 -14.82 6.75
CA LYS A 61 -4.06 -14.43 7.08
C LYS A 61 -4.00 -13.33 8.15
N ALA A 62 -5.14 -12.70 8.49
CA ALA A 62 -5.23 -11.69 9.54
C ALA A 62 -5.54 -12.34 10.91
N THR A 63 -4.70 -13.30 11.33
CA THR A 63 -4.89 -14.00 12.60
C THR A 63 -4.62 -13.08 13.80
N THR A 64 -5.16 -13.44 14.97
CA THR A 64 -4.89 -12.73 16.24
C THR A 64 -4.13 -13.67 17.17
N PRO A 65 -2.93 -13.29 17.65
CA PRO A 65 -2.21 -14.10 18.64
C PRO A 65 -3.02 -14.27 19.93
N SER A 66 -3.00 -15.48 20.50
CA SER A 66 -3.67 -15.79 21.76
C SER A 66 -2.89 -15.33 22.99
N SER A 67 -1.62 -15.02 22.85
CA SER A 67 -0.76 -14.47 23.91
C SER A 67 -0.58 -12.96 23.76
N ASN A 68 -0.45 -12.25 24.88
CA ASN A 68 -0.25 -10.80 24.93
C ASN A 68 -1.34 -10.00 24.15
N VAL A 69 -2.60 -10.41 24.34
CA VAL A 69 -3.76 -9.94 23.55
C VAL A 69 -3.92 -8.43 23.59
N GLU A 70 -3.76 -7.80 24.76
CA GLU A 70 -3.89 -6.36 24.93
C GLU A 70 -2.86 -5.60 24.08
N PHE A 71 -1.60 -6.02 24.14
CA PHE A 71 -0.52 -5.45 23.32
C PHE A 71 -0.82 -5.57 21.83
N TRP A 72 -1.22 -6.75 21.36
CA TRP A 72 -1.49 -6.95 19.94
C TRP A 72 -2.72 -6.18 19.46
N THR A 73 -3.78 -6.13 20.28
CA THR A 73 -4.98 -5.36 19.99
C THR A 73 -4.66 -3.89 19.80
N GLU A 74 -3.88 -3.32 20.73
CA GLU A 74 -3.45 -1.93 20.65
C GLU A 74 -2.52 -1.67 19.46
N LYS A 75 -1.55 -2.55 19.21
CA LYS A 75 -0.64 -2.45 18.05
C LYS A 75 -1.41 -2.46 16.73
N PHE A 76 -2.40 -3.34 16.59
CA PHE A 76 -3.22 -3.40 15.39
C PHE A 76 -4.10 -2.16 15.22
N ARG A 77 -4.69 -1.66 16.30
CA ARG A 77 -5.46 -0.40 16.28
C ARG A 77 -4.60 0.76 15.78
N GLN A 78 -3.39 0.91 16.33
CA GLN A 78 -2.46 1.96 15.93
C GLN A 78 -2.04 1.85 14.47
N ASN A 79 -1.82 0.63 13.96
CA ASN A 79 -1.51 0.40 12.55
C ASN A 79 -2.65 0.87 11.64
N ILE A 80 -3.89 0.45 11.91
CA ILE A 80 -5.07 0.86 11.13
C ILE A 80 -5.23 2.39 11.14
N GLU A 81 -5.08 3.02 12.30
CA GLU A 81 -5.18 4.48 12.42
C GLU A 81 -4.08 5.20 11.66
N ARG A 82 -2.86 4.67 11.66
CA ARG A 82 -1.74 5.19 10.87
C ARG A 82 -2.01 5.05 9.38
N ASP A 83 -2.55 3.92 8.93
CA ASP A 83 -2.90 3.71 7.52
C ASP A 83 -3.96 4.72 7.07
N ALA A 84 -5.02 4.91 7.86
CA ALA A 84 -6.08 5.87 7.57
C ALA A 84 -5.55 7.31 7.45
N ARG A 85 -4.69 7.74 8.38
CA ARG A 85 -4.05 9.07 8.33
C ARG A 85 -3.18 9.23 7.09
N ASN A 86 -2.33 8.25 6.80
CA ASN A 86 -1.44 8.30 5.63
C ASN A 86 -2.22 8.37 4.31
N ILE A 87 -3.28 7.57 4.17
CA ILE A 87 -4.14 7.57 2.98
C ILE A 87 -4.78 8.95 2.82
N HIS A 88 -5.36 9.50 3.88
CA HIS A 88 -5.97 10.82 3.88
C HIS A 88 -4.98 11.92 3.46
N ASP A 89 -3.81 11.97 4.09
CA ASP A 89 -2.79 13.00 3.79
C ASP A 89 -2.27 12.92 2.35
N LEU A 90 -2.12 11.70 1.82
CA LEU A 90 -1.77 11.48 0.42
C LEU A 90 -2.87 11.98 -0.52
N GLN A 91 -4.14 11.71 -0.21
CA GLN A 91 -5.27 12.17 -1.01
C GLN A 91 -5.36 13.70 -1.02
N GLU A 92 -5.23 14.36 0.14
CA GLU A 92 -5.21 15.82 0.27
C GLU A 92 -4.05 16.45 -0.52
N ALA A 93 -2.89 15.78 -0.57
CA ALA A 93 -1.75 16.18 -1.39
C ALA A 93 -1.91 15.89 -2.90
N GLY A 94 -3.08 15.41 -3.31
CA GLY A 94 -3.45 15.14 -4.70
C GLY A 94 -2.92 13.81 -5.26
N TRP A 95 -2.57 12.86 -4.38
CA TRP A 95 -2.18 11.52 -4.79
C TRP A 95 -3.39 10.60 -4.92
N ARG A 96 -3.26 9.65 -5.83
CA ARG A 96 -4.15 8.49 -5.94
C ARG A 96 -3.51 7.32 -5.21
N VAL A 97 -4.27 6.68 -4.34
CA VAL A 97 -3.75 5.63 -3.45
C VAL A 97 -4.36 4.28 -3.82
N GLY A 98 -3.55 3.29 -4.17
CA GLY A 98 -4.00 1.91 -4.33
C GLY A 98 -3.50 1.05 -3.19
N ILE A 99 -4.34 0.17 -2.65
CA ILE A 99 -3.95 -0.81 -1.64
C ILE A 99 -4.02 -2.20 -2.24
N VAL A 100 -2.92 -2.93 -2.23
CA VAL A 100 -2.83 -4.33 -2.62
C VAL A 100 -2.57 -5.18 -1.39
N TRP A 101 -3.47 -6.12 -1.08
CA TRP A 101 -3.25 -7.03 0.04
C TRP A 101 -2.30 -8.16 -0.32
N GLU A 102 -1.49 -8.56 0.64
CA GLU A 102 -0.57 -9.71 0.54
C GLU A 102 -1.30 -11.00 0.14
N CYS A 103 -2.55 -11.18 0.58
CA CYS A 103 -3.35 -12.31 0.13
C CYS A 103 -3.79 -12.18 -1.33
N ALA A 104 -3.90 -10.99 -1.92
CA ALA A 104 -4.19 -10.88 -3.35
C ALA A 104 -3.00 -11.32 -4.21
N ILE A 105 -1.77 -11.09 -3.73
CA ILE A 105 -0.53 -11.39 -4.45
C ILE A 105 -0.19 -12.89 -4.44
N GLY A 106 -0.24 -13.54 -3.27
CA GLY A 106 0.16 -14.96 -3.16
C GLY A 106 1.64 -15.20 -3.50
N ARG A 107 1.96 -16.39 -4.05
CA ARG A 107 3.33 -16.73 -4.50
C ARG A 107 3.67 -16.04 -5.83
N GLU A 108 2.67 -15.98 -6.72
CA GLU A 108 2.73 -15.29 -8.00
C GLU A 108 1.47 -14.43 -8.16
N PRO A 109 1.58 -13.14 -8.51
CA PRO A 109 0.43 -12.28 -8.69
C PRO A 109 -0.51 -12.80 -9.79
N PRO A 110 -1.82 -12.90 -9.55
CA PRO A 110 -2.79 -13.22 -10.60
C PRO A 110 -2.75 -12.19 -11.73
N PHE A 111 -2.96 -12.64 -12.97
CA PHE A 111 -3.01 -11.74 -14.13
C PHE A 111 -4.09 -10.64 -13.97
N GLY A 112 -5.23 -10.96 -13.36
CA GLY A 112 -6.29 -10.00 -13.08
C GLY A 112 -5.85 -8.86 -12.16
N LEU A 113 -5.05 -9.18 -11.13
CA LEU A 113 -4.47 -8.20 -10.23
C LEU A 113 -3.52 -7.25 -10.97
N ILE A 114 -2.63 -7.80 -11.80
CA ILE A 114 -1.69 -7.00 -12.60
C ILE A 114 -2.44 -6.05 -13.54
N ARG A 115 -3.48 -6.54 -14.23
CA ARG A 115 -4.31 -5.72 -15.12
C ARG A 115 -5.01 -4.58 -14.37
N LYS A 116 -5.60 -4.84 -13.21
CA LYS A 116 -6.23 -3.81 -12.37
C LYS A 116 -5.22 -2.75 -11.91
N LEU A 117 -4.00 -3.15 -11.54
CA LEU A 117 -2.93 -2.23 -11.17
C LEU A 117 -2.52 -1.35 -12.34
N GLU A 118 -2.36 -1.95 -13.53
CA GLU A 118 -2.02 -1.23 -14.75
C GLU A 118 -3.10 -0.19 -15.12
N GLU A 119 -4.38 -0.58 -15.06
CA GLU A 119 -5.52 0.30 -15.28
C GLU A 119 -5.57 1.44 -14.26
N PHE A 120 -5.32 1.13 -12.99
CA PHE A 120 -5.24 2.14 -11.94
C PHE A 120 -4.11 3.14 -12.22
N ILE A 121 -2.89 2.68 -12.49
CA ILE A 121 -1.74 3.57 -12.74
C ILE A 121 -1.95 4.43 -13.99
N LYS A 122 -2.51 3.86 -15.07
CA LYS A 122 -2.68 4.55 -16.35
C LYS A 122 -3.90 5.46 -16.40
N SER A 123 -4.93 5.20 -15.60
CA SER A 123 -6.16 6.00 -15.62
C SER A 123 -5.88 7.45 -15.19
N GLY A 124 -6.55 8.41 -15.84
CA GLY A 124 -6.47 9.83 -15.52
C GLY A 124 -7.50 10.29 -14.48
N SER A 125 -8.07 9.36 -13.72
CA SER A 125 -9.14 9.62 -12.77
C SER A 125 -8.69 10.59 -11.66
N PRO A 126 -9.62 11.37 -11.07
CA PRO A 126 -9.29 12.31 -10.00
C PRO A 126 -8.66 11.64 -8.76
N PRO A 127 -8.03 12.42 -7.87
CA PRO A 127 -7.51 11.92 -6.59
C PRO A 127 -8.58 11.12 -5.82
N GLY A 128 -8.14 10.03 -5.20
CA GLY A 128 -9.02 9.01 -4.62
C GLY A 128 -8.23 7.76 -4.24
N TRP A 129 -8.83 6.85 -3.48
CA TRP A 129 -8.21 5.56 -3.19
C TRP A 129 -9.07 4.40 -3.72
N ILE A 130 -8.41 3.29 -4.03
CA ILE A 130 -9.08 2.06 -4.43
C ILE A 130 -8.45 0.87 -3.71
N LEU A 131 -9.31 -0.02 -3.23
CA LEU A 131 -8.91 -1.34 -2.82
C LEU A 131 -8.67 -2.21 -4.06
N ILE A 132 -7.44 -2.68 -4.24
CA ILE A 132 -7.07 -3.55 -5.36
C ILE A 132 -6.90 -4.97 -4.81
N ASP A 133 -8.03 -5.63 -4.62
CA ASP A 133 -8.10 -7.05 -4.27
C ASP A 133 -8.88 -7.85 -5.33
N GLU A 134 -8.61 -9.15 -5.40
CA GLU A 134 -9.36 -10.13 -6.18
C GLU A 134 -10.15 -11.10 -5.30
N ARG A 135 -9.94 -11.08 -3.98
CA ARG A 135 -10.53 -12.01 -3.04
C ARG A 135 -11.42 -11.29 -2.02
N HIS A 136 -12.70 -11.24 -2.38
CA HIS A 136 -13.92 -10.98 -1.61
C HIS A 136 -14.56 -9.59 -1.82
N PRO A 137 -15.84 -9.52 -2.26
CA PRO A 137 -16.71 -8.37 -2.06
C PRO A 137 -17.09 -8.19 -0.59
#